data_AF-A0A8H8JS67-F1
#
_entry.id   AF-A0A8H8JS67-F1
#
_cell.length_a   1.000
_cell.length_b   1.000
_cell.length_c   1.000
_cell.angle_alpha   90.00
_cell.angle_beta   90.00
_cell.angle_gamma   90.00
#
_symmetry.space_group_name_H-M   'P 1'
#
loop_
_entity.id
_entity.type
_entity.pdbx_description
1 polymer ?
#
loop_
_entity_poly.entity_id
_entity_poly.type
_entity_poly.pdbx_seq_one_letter_code
_entity_poly.pdbx_strand_id
1 'polypeptide(L)'
;MHSPIRNNMYSRLARNALLAAGQVTPNRGLVVVTTLNSRGLRSISIRPARSASRLCDDSSAPLEPKAVSVPRTQPLDYFAEVMIDFNNFRDLLDRFERAHRNGDKMLMKFVSNTLIYEVSMYCAAKELVVYKALERHGFEELVQKSHLRLTQFRDAFIEAESYDTNLDIEGFAESIRTACRGLLEYVENEEKEQYISLFMALTAQERAQLASEYLEARLNAPKRLRPADAAFQHPMDVIVKPTD
;
A
#
# COMPACT_ATOMS: atom_id res chain seq x y z
N MET A 1 -31.56 -0.69 17.57
CA MET A 1 -31.88 -0.63 16.12
C MET A 1 -30.63 -1.04 15.36
N HIS A 2 -30.62 -2.27 14.84
CA HIS A 2 -29.48 -2.85 14.12
C HIS A 2 -29.56 -2.52 12.63
N SER A 3 -28.55 -1.82 12.11
CA SER A 3 -28.35 -1.67 10.66
C SER A 3 -27.47 -2.80 10.12
N PRO A 4 -27.77 -3.35 8.93
CA PRO A 4 -27.11 -4.54 8.41
C PRO A 4 -25.78 -4.22 7.73
N ILE A 5 -24.86 -5.17 7.85
CA ILE A 5 -23.57 -5.24 7.16
C ILE A 5 -23.83 -5.25 5.65
N ARG A 6 -23.48 -4.14 4.97
CA ARG A 6 -23.46 -4.09 3.50
C ARG A 6 -22.26 -4.90 2.99
N ASN A 7 -22.55 -6.13 2.56
CA ASN A 7 -21.66 -6.94 1.74
C ASN A 7 -21.33 -6.18 0.44
N ASN A 8 -20.09 -5.72 0.30
CA ASN A 8 -19.64 -5.00 -0.89
C ASN A 8 -19.33 -5.98 -2.03
N MET A 9 -20.29 -6.12 -2.94
CA MET A 9 -20.32 -7.03 -4.10
C MET A 9 -19.18 -6.76 -5.12
N TYR A 10 -18.55 -5.58 -5.06
CA TYR A 10 -17.54 -5.14 -6.03
C TYR A 10 -16.14 -5.76 -5.82
N SER A 11 -15.86 -6.26 -4.62
CA SER A 11 -14.64 -7.05 -4.35
C SER A 11 -14.58 -8.36 -5.15
N ARG A 12 -15.74 -8.89 -5.58
CA ARG A 12 -15.81 -10.14 -6.36
C ARG A 12 -15.54 -9.94 -7.85
N LEU A 13 -15.87 -8.78 -8.41
CA LEU A 13 -15.60 -8.49 -9.83
C LEU A 13 -14.11 -8.26 -10.10
N ALA A 14 -13.41 -7.55 -9.21
CA ALA A 14 -11.95 -7.41 -9.28
C ALA A 14 -11.23 -8.75 -9.04
N ARG A 15 -11.74 -9.59 -8.13
CA ARG A 15 -11.19 -10.93 -7.88
C ARG A 15 -11.46 -11.90 -9.05
N ASN A 16 -12.60 -11.78 -9.72
CA ASN A 16 -12.94 -12.63 -10.87
C ASN A 16 -12.18 -12.21 -12.15
N ALA A 17 -11.87 -10.92 -12.32
CA ALA A 17 -10.96 -10.46 -13.36
C ALA A 17 -9.53 -10.99 -13.16
N LEU A 18 -9.08 -11.12 -11.91
CA LEU A 18 -7.78 -11.72 -11.57
C LEU A 18 -7.79 -13.27 -11.68
N LEU A 19 -8.91 -13.92 -11.37
CA LEU A 19 -9.06 -15.39 -11.49
C LEU A 19 -9.14 -15.87 -12.94
N ALA A 20 -9.57 -15.02 -13.88
CA ALA A 20 -9.51 -15.30 -15.31
C ALA A 20 -8.07 -15.33 -15.87
N ALA A 21 -7.08 -14.82 -15.11
CA ALA A 21 -5.67 -14.78 -15.46
C ALA A 21 -4.82 -15.68 -14.55
N GLY A 22 -5.04 -17.01 -14.61
CA GLY A 22 -4.03 -18.01 -14.23
C GLY A 22 -3.80 -18.24 -12.73
N GLN A 23 -4.43 -19.29 -12.21
CA GLN A 23 -4.12 -20.10 -11.02
C GLN A 23 -3.06 -19.61 -10.01
N VAL A 24 -3.52 -19.36 -8.77
CA VAL A 24 -2.69 -19.48 -7.55
C VAL A 24 -3.38 -20.43 -6.58
N THR A 25 -2.78 -21.59 -6.37
CA THR A 25 -3.13 -22.49 -5.25
C THR A 25 -2.35 -22.07 -3.99
N PRO A 26 -2.96 -22.07 -2.79
CA PRO A 26 -2.25 -21.81 -1.56
C PRO A 26 -1.61 -23.12 -1.07
N ASN A 27 -0.28 -23.24 -1.15
CA ASN A 27 0.41 -24.24 -0.35
C ASN A 27 1.84 -23.82 -0.02
N ARG A 28 2.08 -23.48 1.25
CA ARG A 28 3.33 -23.75 1.98
C ARG A 28 3.14 -23.40 3.46
N GLY A 29 2.91 -24.43 4.26
CA GLY A 29 2.88 -24.34 5.72
C GLY A 29 4.28 -24.20 6.31
N LEU A 30 4.46 -23.21 7.19
CA LEU A 30 5.50 -23.14 8.20
C LEU A 30 4.84 -23.45 9.54
N VAL A 31 5.33 -24.48 10.24
CA VAL A 31 4.85 -24.80 11.59
C VAL A 31 5.80 -24.16 12.60
N VAL A 32 5.27 -23.20 13.36
CA VAL A 32 5.97 -22.60 14.51
C VAL A 32 5.66 -23.46 15.73
N VAL A 33 6.67 -24.10 16.31
CA VAL A 33 6.54 -24.84 17.57
C VAL A 33 7.17 -24.03 18.69
N THR A 34 6.35 -23.56 19.62
CA THR A 34 6.79 -22.88 20.83
C THR A 34 6.83 -23.89 21.98
N THR A 35 7.97 -24.03 22.64
CA THR A 35 8.07 -24.76 23.92
C THR A 35 8.60 -23.84 25.02
N LEU A 36 7.95 -23.90 26.18
CA LEU A 36 8.35 -23.23 27.41
C LEU A 36 9.30 -24.14 28.18
N ASN A 37 10.48 -23.65 28.55
CA ASN A 37 11.30 -24.33 29.56
C ASN A 37 10.95 -23.79 30.96
N SER A 38 11.35 -24.54 31.99
CA SER A 38 11.08 -24.28 33.41
C SER A 38 11.72 -23.01 33.99
N ARG A 39 12.34 -22.15 33.16
CA ARG A 39 12.93 -20.86 33.54
C ARG A 39 12.37 -19.66 32.77
N GLY A 40 11.27 -19.83 32.03
CA GLY A 40 10.48 -18.71 31.50
C GLY A 40 11.10 -17.91 30.34
N LEU A 41 12.21 -18.37 29.75
CA LEU A 41 12.80 -17.74 28.57
C LEU A 41 12.27 -18.37 27.28
N ARG A 42 11.76 -17.54 26.36
CA ARG A 42 11.25 -17.96 25.05
C ARG A 42 12.41 -18.24 24.10
N SER A 43 12.52 -19.48 23.62
CA SER A 43 13.42 -19.88 22.56
C SER A 43 12.61 -20.14 21.29
N ILE A 44 12.95 -19.47 20.19
CA ILE A 44 12.36 -19.67 18.87
C ILE A 44 13.37 -20.49 18.05
N SER A 45 12.99 -21.71 17.65
CA SER A 45 13.77 -22.52 16.72
C SER A 45 12.96 -22.74 15.46
N ILE A 46 13.45 -22.19 14.34
CA ILE A 46 12.88 -22.41 13.02
C ILE A 46 13.58 -23.65 12.44
N ARG A 47 12.82 -24.73 12.23
CA ARG A 47 13.33 -25.92 11.55
C ARG A 47 12.58 -26.13 10.23
N PRO A 48 13.27 -26.43 9.12
CA PRO A 48 12.60 -26.96 7.95
C PRO A 48 12.03 -28.35 8.26
N ALA A 49 10.83 -28.62 7.76
CA ALA A 49 10.20 -29.93 7.88
C ALA A 49 11.11 -30.99 7.24
N ARG A 50 11.69 -31.87 8.06
CA ARG A 50 12.41 -33.06 7.58
C ARG A 50 11.38 -34.07 7.09
N SER A 51 11.30 -34.25 5.77
CA SER A 51 10.69 -35.43 5.17
C SER A 51 11.53 -36.65 5.52
N ALA A 52 10.89 -37.69 6.05
CA ALA A 52 11.52 -38.95 6.39
C ALA A 52 11.98 -39.68 5.12
N SER A 53 13.29 -39.88 5.00
CA SER A 53 13.91 -40.76 4.00
C SER A 53 13.64 -42.21 4.36
N ARG A 54 13.06 -43.00 3.44
CA ARG A 54 13.23 -44.46 3.42
C ARG A 54 14.17 -44.82 2.29
N LEU A 55 15.18 -45.63 2.63
CA LEU A 55 16.02 -46.40 1.73
C LEU A 55 15.17 -47.41 0.95
N CYS A 56 15.48 -47.58 -0.34
CA CYS A 56 15.91 -48.85 -0.96
C CYS A 56 16.24 -48.61 -2.46
N ASP A 57 17.51 -48.87 -2.79
CA ASP A 57 18.12 -49.52 -3.96
C ASP A 57 17.53 -49.46 -5.40
N ASP A 58 18.45 -49.02 -6.27
CA ASP A 58 18.92 -49.59 -7.56
C ASP A 58 18.26 -49.32 -8.93
N SER A 59 19.19 -49.10 -9.88
CA SER A 59 19.12 -49.15 -11.36
C SER A 59 18.74 -47.90 -12.18
N SER A 60 19.81 -47.24 -12.67
CA SER A 60 20.09 -46.93 -14.08
C SER A 60 19.05 -46.22 -14.97
N ALA A 61 19.24 -44.89 -15.16
CA ALA A 61 19.22 -44.20 -16.47
C ALA A 61 19.69 -42.74 -16.31
N PRO A 62 20.49 -42.16 -17.23
CA PRO A 62 20.83 -40.75 -17.19
C PRO A 62 19.66 -39.94 -17.77
N LEU A 63 18.86 -39.35 -16.88
CA LEU A 63 17.82 -38.39 -17.25
C LEU A 63 18.49 -37.02 -17.48
N GLU A 64 18.33 -36.49 -18.70
CA GLU A 64 18.71 -35.14 -19.04
C GLU A 64 18.19 -34.12 -18.01
N PRO A 65 18.96 -33.08 -17.67
CA PRO A 65 18.51 -32.06 -16.74
C PRO A 65 17.34 -31.29 -17.38
N LYS A 66 16.11 -31.66 -17.02
CA LYS A 66 14.92 -30.83 -17.26
C LYS A 66 15.21 -29.45 -16.68
N ALA A 67 15.33 -28.47 -17.56
CA ALA A 67 15.46 -27.06 -17.21
C ALA A 67 14.42 -26.72 -16.16
N VAL A 68 14.89 -26.43 -14.95
CA VAL A 68 14.05 -25.86 -13.89
C VAL A 68 13.62 -24.50 -14.41
N SER A 69 12.36 -24.39 -14.84
CA SER A 69 11.77 -23.11 -15.19
C SER A 69 11.85 -22.22 -13.96
N VAL A 70 12.72 -21.21 -14.03
CA VAL A 70 12.78 -20.13 -13.04
C VAL A 70 11.35 -19.59 -12.90
N PRO A 71 10.78 -19.48 -11.68
CA PRO A 71 9.46 -18.91 -11.53
C PRO A 71 9.49 -17.51 -12.14
N ARG A 72 8.67 -17.30 -13.18
CA ARG A 72 8.43 -15.96 -13.73
C ARG A 72 7.93 -15.13 -12.55
N THR A 73 8.79 -14.28 -12.00
CA THR A 73 8.38 -13.13 -11.21
C THR A 73 7.35 -12.42 -12.07
N GLN A 74 6.10 -12.39 -11.62
CA GLN A 74 5.08 -11.65 -12.35
C GLN A 74 5.61 -10.24 -12.59
N PRO A 75 5.49 -9.69 -13.81
CA PRO A 75 5.92 -8.33 -14.07
C PRO A 75 5.18 -7.41 -13.09
N LEU A 76 5.92 -6.47 -12.50
CA LEU A 76 5.35 -5.42 -11.65
C LEU A 76 4.15 -4.79 -12.36
N ASP A 77 3.10 -4.51 -11.62
CA ASP A 77 1.91 -3.87 -12.17
C ASP A 77 1.52 -2.71 -11.26
N TYR A 78 1.51 -1.52 -11.83
CA TYR A 78 1.26 -0.27 -11.11
C TYR A 78 -0.07 -0.30 -10.35
N PHE A 79 -1.10 -0.91 -10.94
CA PHE A 79 -2.41 -0.99 -10.30
C PHE A 79 -2.35 -1.89 -9.06
N ALA A 80 -1.63 -3.01 -9.12
CA ALA A 80 -1.43 -3.86 -7.96
C ALA A 80 -0.73 -3.12 -6.80
N GLU A 81 0.31 -2.33 -7.09
CA GLU A 81 1.05 -1.58 -6.08
C GLU A 81 0.20 -0.49 -5.41
N VAL A 82 -0.62 0.23 -6.17
CA VAL A 82 -1.55 1.21 -5.57
C VAL A 82 -2.62 0.52 -4.73
N MET A 83 -3.18 -0.60 -5.19
CA MET A 83 -4.19 -1.31 -4.40
C MET A 83 -3.65 -1.79 -3.06
N ILE A 84 -2.34 -2.05 -2.95
CA ILE A 84 -1.67 -2.31 -1.67
C ILE A 84 -1.79 -1.09 -0.75
N ASP A 85 -1.51 0.12 -1.23
CA ASP A 85 -1.66 1.35 -0.44
C ASP A 85 -3.09 1.55 0.04
N PHE A 86 -4.08 1.34 -0.82
CA PHE A 86 -5.49 1.51 -0.45
C PHE A 86 -5.93 0.51 0.61
N ASN A 87 -5.44 -0.72 0.53
CA ASN A 87 -5.71 -1.73 1.54
C ASN A 87 -4.96 -1.41 2.86
N ASN A 88 -3.75 -0.88 2.78
CA ASN A 88 -3.00 -0.43 3.96
C ASN A 88 -3.74 0.70 4.68
N PHE A 89 -4.30 1.69 3.97
CA PHE A 89 -5.09 2.76 4.59
C PHE A 89 -6.31 2.22 5.34
N ARG A 90 -7.05 1.28 4.72
CA ARG A 90 -8.21 0.64 5.33
C ARG A 90 -7.83 -0.15 6.58
N ASP A 91 -6.76 -0.94 6.53
CA ASP A 91 -6.25 -1.71 7.67
C ASP A 91 -5.74 -0.80 8.79
N LEU A 92 -5.01 0.26 8.48
CA LEU A 92 -4.50 1.21 9.47
C LEU A 92 -5.64 1.95 10.18
N LEU A 93 -6.68 2.39 9.46
CA LEU A 93 -7.86 2.97 10.09
C LEU A 93 -8.56 1.98 11.03
N ASP A 94 -8.76 0.73 10.59
CA ASP A 94 -9.39 -0.30 11.40
C ASP A 94 -8.55 -0.65 12.67
N ARG A 95 -7.22 -0.64 12.56
CA ARG A 95 -6.31 -0.75 13.72
C ARG A 95 -6.42 0.45 14.65
N PHE A 96 -6.52 1.66 14.10
CA PHE A 96 -6.71 2.87 14.89
C PHE A 96 -8.02 2.83 15.67
N GLU A 97 -9.13 2.45 15.03
CA GLU A 97 -10.44 2.31 15.69
C GLU A 97 -10.46 1.23 16.77
N ARG A 98 -9.72 0.13 16.58
CA ARG A 98 -9.51 -0.86 17.65
C ARG A 98 -8.73 -0.26 18.82
N ALA A 99 -7.64 0.45 18.56
CA ALA A 99 -6.84 1.07 19.60
C ALA A 99 -7.66 2.10 20.39
N HIS A 100 -8.45 2.92 19.72
CA HIS A 100 -9.37 3.90 20.34
C HIS A 100 -10.41 3.22 21.24
N ARG A 101 -11.12 2.20 20.73
CA ARG A 101 -12.10 1.44 21.53
C ARG A 101 -11.50 0.78 22.77
N ASN A 102 -10.23 0.39 22.70
CA ASN A 102 -9.51 -0.23 23.82
C ASN A 102 -8.86 0.80 24.75
N GLY A 103 -8.94 2.10 24.44
CA GLY A 103 -8.27 3.16 25.21
C GLY A 103 -6.73 3.13 25.11
N ASP A 104 -6.16 2.45 24.12
CA ASP A 104 -4.72 2.33 23.94
C ASP A 104 -4.14 3.56 23.21
N LYS A 105 -3.91 4.63 23.97
CA LYS A 105 -3.39 5.90 23.46
C LYS A 105 -2.04 5.77 22.74
N MET A 106 -1.17 4.89 23.23
CA MET A 106 0.15 4.69 22.60
C MET A 106 0.00 4.05 21.23
N LEU A 107 -0.83 3.01 21.13
CA LEU A 107 -1.10 2.36 19.85
C LEU A 107 -1.85 3.29 18.89
N MET A 108 -2.81 4.09 19.37
CA MET A 108 -3.48 5.11 18.55
C MET A 108 -2.46 6.05 17.89
N LYS A 109 -1.55 6.61 18.69
CA LYS A 109 -0.51 7.53 18.19
C LYS A 109 0.48 6.85 17.24
N PHE A 110 0.84 5.61 17.52
CA PHE A 110 1.72 4.85 16.64
C PHE A 110 1.06 4.58 15.28
N VAL A 111 -0.19 4.12 15.28
CA VAL A 111 -0.95 3.83 14.06
C VAL A 111 -1.24 5.11 13.27
N SER A 112 -1.61 6.21 13.93
CA SER A 112 -1.85 7.49 13.25
C SER A 112 -0.58 8.03 12.57
N ASN A 113 0.57 7.96 13.23
CA ASN A 113 1.84 8.38 12.64
C ASN A 113 2.21 7.51 11.44
N THR A 114 1.97 6.20 11.54
CA THR A 114 2.17 5.26 10.43
C THR A 114 1.25 5.61 9.26
N LEU A 115 -0.01 5.91 9.54
CA LEU A 115 -0.98 6.30 8.52
C LEU A 115 -0.59 7.61 7.82
N ILE A 116 -0.23 8.64 8.57
CA ILE A 116 0.23 9.92 8.02
C ILE A 116 1.47 9.71 7.14
N TYR A 117 2.39 8.83 7.56
CA TYR A 117 3.57 8.48 6.77
C TYR A 117 3.21 7.79 5.44
N GLU A 118 2.33 6.78 5.49
CA GLU A 118 1.87 6.07 4.28
C GLU A 118 1.13 6.99 3.31
N VAL A 119 0.29 7.89 3.84
CA VAL A 119 -0.41 8.92 3.04
C VAL A 119 0.59 9.88 2.40
N SER A 120 1.65 10.26 3.13
CA SER A 120 2.70 11.13 2.59
C SER A 120 3.44 10.51 1.42
N MET A 121 3.83 9.23 1.53
CA MET A 121 4.47 8.50 0.45
C MET A 121 3.56 8.36 -0.77
N TYR A 122 2.29 8.04 -0.54
CA TYR A 122 1.28 7.92 -1.57
C TYR A 122 1.08 9.24 -2.34
N CYS A 123 0.85 10.35 -1.64
CA CYS A 123 0.65 11.65 -2.26
C CYS A 123 1.85 12.07 -3.10
N ALA A 124 3.07 11.94 -2.56
CA ALA A 124 4.28 12.30 -3.30
C ALA A 124 4.47 11.44 -4.56
N ALA A 125 4.32 10.12 -4.45
CA ALA A 125 4.45 9.23 -5.59
C ALA A 125 3.40 9.51 -6.66
N LYS A 126 2.18 9.83 -6.24
CA LYS A 126 1.12 10.21 -7.16
C LYS A 126 1.43 11.49 -7.92
N GLU A 127 1.79 12.56 -7.22
CA GLU A 127 2.06 13.87 -7.81
C GLU A 127 3.27 13.82 -8.76
N LEU A 128 4.31 13.07 -8.38
CA LEU A 128 5.55 13.01 -9.15
C LEU A 128 5.48 12.12 -10.39
N VAL A 129 4.66 11.07 -10.35
CA VAL A 129 4.68 9.99 -11.35
C VAL A 129 3.32 9.82 -12.02
N VAL A 130 2.27 9.64 -11.23
CA VAL A 130 0.93 9.25 -11.73
C VAL A 130 0.27 10.38 -12.49
N TYR A 131 0.31 11.61 -11.97
CA TYR A 131 -0.27 12.77 -12.65
C TYR A 131 0.42 13.03 -14.00
N LYS A 132 1.74 12.93 -14.06
CA LYS A 132 2.48 13.02 -15.34
C LYS A 132 2.09 11.91 -16.32
N ALA A 133 1.78 10.71 -15.84
CA ALA A 133 1.29 9.64 -16.70
C ALA A 133 -0.12 9.96 -17.23
N LEU A 134 -1.02 10.43 -16.38
CA LEU A 134 -2.38 10.83 -16.77
C LEU A 134 -2.37 11.97 -17.80
N GLU A 135 -1.58 13.02 -17.56
CA GLU A 135 -1.43 14.14 -18.50
C GLU A 135 -0.90 13.68 -19.86
N ARG A 136 0.11 12.79 -19.88
CA ARG A 136 0.63 12.22 -21.13
C ARG A 136 -0.42 11.46 -21.95
N HIS A 137 -1.49 11.00 -21.33
CA HIS A 137 -2.60 10.30 -21.98
C HIS A 137 -3.87 11.15 -22.13
N GLY A 138 -3.79 12.48 -21.93
CA GLY A 138 -4.91 13.40 -22.15
C GLY A 138 -5.98 13.38 -21.06
N PHE A 139 -5.60 13.11 -19.81
CA PHE A 139 -6.49 13.07 -18.65
C PHE A 139 -6.30 14.28 -17.70
N GLU A 140 -6.03 15.48 -18.24
CA GLU A 140 -5.71 16.69 -17.46
C GLU A 140 -6.84 17.11 -16.52
N GLU A 141 -8.10 17.01 -16.95
CA GLU A 141 -9.25 17.33 -16.10
C GLU A 141 -9.34 16.40 -14.88
N LEU A 142 -9.00 15.12 -15.05
CA LEU A 142 -8.94 14.16 -13.96
C LEU A 142 -7.83 14.53 -12.97
N VAL A 143 -6.67 14.94 -13.48
CA VAL A 143 -5.55 15.39 -12.65
C VAL A 143 -5.92 16.63 -11.82
N GLN A 144 -6.56 17.63 -12.44
CA GLN A 144 -7.00 18.83 -11.73
C GLN A 144 -8.03 18.52 -10.63
N LYS A 145 -9.05 17.70 -10.94
CA LYS A 145 -10.04 17.23 -9.96
C LYS A 145 -9.38 16.46 -8.82
N SER A 146 -8.40 15.62 -9.13
CA SER A 146 -7.67 14.81 -8.15
C SER A 146 -6.74 15.65 -7.28
N HIS A 147 -6.07 16.68 -7.81
CA HIS A 147 -5.27 17.61 -7.01
C HIS A 147 -6.10 18.32 -5.93
N LEU A 148 -7.27 18.86 -6.31
CA LEU A 148 -8.13 19.57 -5.36
C LEU A 148 -8.54 18.66 -4.19
N ARG A 149 -8.95 17.43 -4.48
CA ARG A 149 -9.37 16.45 -3.47
C ARG A 149 -8.20 15.93 -2.65
N LEU A 150 -7.03 15.76 -3.28
CA LEU A 150 -5.81 15.34 -2.59
C LEU A 150 -5.39 16.36 -1.54
N THR A 151 -5.40 17.65 -1.88
CA THR A 151 -5.12 18.74 -0.94
C THR A 151 -6.08 18.72 0.25
N GLN A 152 -7.38 18.51 0.03
CA GLN A 152 -8.39 18.51 1.09
C GLN A 152 -8.12 17.47 2.18
N PHE A 153 -7.92 16.19 1.83
CA PHE A 153 -7.66 15.19 2.87
C PHE A 153 -6.27 15.34 3.46
N ARG A 154 -5.29 15.83 2.68
CA ARG A 154 -3.92 16.04 3.15
C ARG A 154 -3.87 17.10 4.25
N ASP A 155 -4.56 18.22 4.04
CA ASP A 155 -4.62 19.30 5.01
C ASP A 155 -5.34 18.85 6.29
N ALA A 156 -6.37 18.00 6.18
CA ALA A 156 -7.02 17.37 7.33
C ALA A 156 -6.05 16.46 8.13
N PHE A 157 -5.14 15.74 7.48
CA PHE A 157 -4.11 14.96 8.19
C PHE A 157 -3.05 15.85 8.85
N ILE A 158 -2.67 16.97 8.25
CA ILE A 158 -1.76 17.95 8.85
C ILE A 158 -2.39 18.54 10.11
N GLU A 159 -3.69 18.89 10.04
CA GLU A 159 -4.44 19.34 11.21
C GLU A 159 -4.49 18.26 12.28
N ALA A 160 -4.81 17.01 11.93
CA ALA A 160 -4.85 15.89 12.86
C ALA A 160 -3.49 15.62 13.54
N GLU A 161 -2.36 15.83 12.83
CA GLU A 161 -1.01 15.70 13.40
C GLU A 161 -0.72 16.74 14.50
N SER A 162 -1.40 17.89 14.47
CA SER A 162 -1.20 18.97 15.44
C SER A 162 -1.88 18.74 16.79
N TYR A 163 -2.77 17.73 16.89
CA TYR A 163 -3.50 17.42 18.12
C TYR A 163 -2.61 16.82 19.21
N ASP A 164 -2.75 17.32 20.45
CA ASP A 164 -2.16 16.69 21.63
C ASP A 164 -3.11 15.62 22.21
N THR A 165 -2.75 14.37 21.96
CA THR A 165 -3.44 13.17 22.48
C THR A 165 -3.57 13.10 24.01
N ASN A 166 -2.78 13.88 24.75
CA ASN A 166 -2.87 13.93 26.21
C ASN A 166 -3.98 14.85 26.71
N LEU A 167 -4.33 15.88 25.92
CA LEU A 167 -5.31 16.89 26.27
C LEU A 167 -6.72 16.49 25.81
N ASP A 168 -6.84 15.98 24.58
CA ASP A 168 -8.12 15.61 24.00
C ASP A 168 -8.00 14.40 23.08
N ILE A 169 -8.22 13.21 23.65
CA ILE A 169 -8.14 11.95 22.92
C ILE A 169 -9.32 11.74 21.96
N GLU A 170 -10.49 12.29 22.28
CA GLU A 170 -11.69 12.16 21.45
C GLU A 170 -11.61 13.11 20.26
N GLY A 171 -11.20 14.36 20.47
CA GLY A 171 -10.91 15.30 19.39
C GLY A 171 -9.82 14.79 18.44
N PHE A 172 -8.76 14.18 18.99
CA PHE A 172 -7.75 13.51 18.18
C PHE A 172 -8.31 12.33 17.37
N ALA A 173 -9.16 11.49 17.98
CA ALA A 173 -9.79 10.38 17.27
C ALA A 173 -10.69 10.88 16.13
N GLU A 174 -11.48 11.93 16.37
CA GLU A 174 -12.38 12.48 15.37
C GLU A 174 -11.65 13.19 14.23
N SER A 175 -10.53 13.86 14.50
CA SER A 175 -9.72 14.49 13.44
C SER A 175 -9.11 13.44 12.51
N ILE A 176 -8.56 12.34 13.07
CA ILE A 176 -8.07 11.21 12.28
C ILE A 176 -9.21 10.57 11.47
N ARG A 177 -10.39 10.34 12.05
CA ARG A 177 -11.56 9.81 11.33
C ARG A 177 -11.97 10.68 10.16
N THR A 178 -12.02 11.98 10.37
CA THR A 178 -12.42 12.96 9.35
C THR A 178 -11.43 12.94 8.18
N ALA A 179 -10.13 12.98 8.47
CA ALA A 179 -9.08 12.88 7.46
C ALA A 179 -9.16 11.55 6.69
N CYS A 180 -9.34 10.42 7.40
CA CYS A 180 -9.47 9.10 6.78
C CYS A 180 -10.73 8.96 5.93
N ARG A 181 -11.84 9.58 6.32
CA ARG A 181 -13.08 9.56 5.53
C ARG A 181 -12.86 10.23 4.17
N GLY A 182 -12.21 11.40 4.17
CA GLY A 182 -11.84 12.09 2.93
C GLY A 182 -10.89 11.27 2.06
N LEU A 183 -9.87 10.65 2.67
CA LEU A 183 -8.94 9.77 1.97
C LEU A 183 -9.66 8.54 1.36
N LEU A 184 -10.51 7.86 2.13
CA LEU A 184 -11.19 6.66 1.66
C LEU A 184 -12.20 6.95 0.54
N GLU A 185 -12.95 8.06 0.66
CA GLU A 185 -13.82 8.52 -0.42
C GLU A 185 -13.01 8.88 -1.68
N TYR A 186 -11.86 9.52 -1.50
CA TYR A 186 -10.95 9.84 -2.59
C TYR A 186 -10.47 8.58 -3.32
N VAL A 187 -9.86 7.63 -2.61
CA VAL A 187 -9.30 6.42 -3.24
C VAL A 187 -10.39 5.54 -3.87
N GLU A 188 -11.59 5.47 -3.28
CA GLU A 188 -12.73 4.76 -3.89
C GLU A 188 -13.18 5.39 -5.22
N ASN A 189 -13.12 6.71 -5.34
CA ASN A 189 -13.44 7.38 -6.60
C ASN A 189 -12.35 7.14 -7.65
N GLU A 190 -11.10 7.14 -7.23
CA GLU A 190 -10.01 6.84 -8.14
C GLU A 190 -10.05 5.40 -8.65
N GLU A 191 -10.33 4.42 -7.77
CA GLU A 191 -10.47 3.01 -8.13
C GLU A 191 -11.50 2.82 -9.26
N LYS A 192 -12.54 3.67 -9.31
CA LYS A 192 -13.65 3.62 -10.28
C LYS A 192 -13.38 4.38 -11.57
N GLU A 193 -12.66 5.50 -11.50
CA GLU A 193 -12.46 6.41 -12.64
C GLU A 193 -11.00 6.39 -13.11
N GLN A 194 -10.12 7.00 -12.33
CA GLN A 194 -8.76 7.31 -12.74
C GLN A 194 -7.91 6.05 -13.01
N TYR A 195 -8.01 5.04 -12.14
CA TYR A 195 -7.23 3.82 -12.29
C TYR A 195 -7.65 3.00 -13.48
N ILE A 196 -8.95 2.89 -13.75
CA ILE A 196 -9.47 2.14 -14.90
C ILE A 196 -9.05 2.83 -16.20
N SER A 197 -9.20 4.15 -16.28
CA SER A 197 -8.82 4.94 -17.45
C SER A 197 -7.32 4.81 -17.76
N LEU A 198 -6.47 4.97 -16.75
CA LEU A 198 -5.02 4.86 -16.93
C LEU A 198 -4.60 3.42 -17.26
N PHE A 199 -5.19 2.41 -16.62
CA PHE A 199 -4.89 1.00 -16.90
C PHE A 199 -5.22 0.63 -18.35
N MET A 200 -6.34 1.14 -18.90
CA MET A 200 -6.74 0.92 -20.29
C MET A 200 -5.85 1.67 -21.29
N ALA A 201 -5.27 2.80 -20.91
CA ALA A 201 -4.39 3.60 -21.76
C ALA A 201 -2.95 3.03 -21.87
N LEU A 202 -2.50 2.28 -20.87
CA LEU A 202 -1.13 1.78 -20.79
C LEU A 202 -0.98 0.35 -21.29
N THR A 203 0.11 0.08 -22.01
CA THR A 203 0.58 -1.27 -22.30
C THR A 203 1.09 -1.97 -21.03
N ALA A 204 1.26 -3.30 -21.08
CA ALA A 204 1.81 -4.05 -19.96
C ALA A 204 3.24 -3.60 -19.57
N GLN A 205 4.05 -3.21 -20.56
CA GLN A 205 5.41 -2.72 -20.31
C GLN A 205 5.38 -1.36 -19.63
N GLU A 206 4.54 -0.44 -20.10
CA GLU A 206 4.41 0.89 -19.49
C GLU A 206 3.86 0.80 -18.06
N ARG A 207 2.92 -0.13 -17.78
CA ARG A 207 2.46 -0.37 -16.41
C ARG A 207 3.56 -0.87 -15.48
N ALA A 208 4.44 -1.74 -15.96
CA ALA A 208 5.57 -2.24 -15.18
C ALA A 208 6.62 -1.15 -14.92
N GLN A 209 6.87 -0.31 -15.91
CA GLN A 209 7.73 0.86 -15.76
C GLN A 209 7.13 1.85 -14.76
N LEU A 210 5.84 2.19 -14.91
CA LEU A 210 5.14 3.11 -14.01
C LEU A 210 5.13 2.59 -12.57
N ALA A 211 4.99 1.26 -12.37
CA ALA A 211 5.09 0.64 -11.05
C ALA A 211 6.47 0.87 -10.42
N SER A 212 7.54 0.73 -11.21
CA SER A 212 8.92 0.92 -10.75
C SER A 212 9.17 2.37 -10.36
N GLU A 213 8.76 3.31 -11.22
CA GLU A 213 8.85 4.76 -10.95
C GLU A 213 8.02 5.16 -9.72
N TYR A 214 6.82 4.58 -9.57
CA TYR A 214 5.94 4.80 -8.43
C TYR A 214 6.59 4.34 -7.11
N LEU A 215 7.14 3.13 -7.07
CA LEU A 215 7.83 2.61 -5.90
C LEU A 215 9.09 3.42 -5.55
N GLU A 216 9.86 3.85 -6.56
CA GLU A 216 11.01 4.72 -6.35
C GLU A 216 10.60 6.09 -5.78
N ALA A 217 9.53 6.68 -6.30
CA ALA A 217 9.01 7.95 -5.78
C ALA A 217 8.52 7.81 -4.33
N ARG A 218 7.89 6.67 -3.96
CA ARG A 218 7.53 6.38 -2.57
C ARG A 218 8.76 6.33 -1.65
N LEU A 219 9.85 5.69 -2.09
CA LEU A 219 11.10 5.60 -1.31
C LEU A 219 11.73 6.97 -1.05
N ASN A 220 11.61 7.88 -2.02
CA ASN A 220 12.18 9.23 -1.95
C ASN A 220 11.21 10.27 -1.34
N ALA A 221 10.00 9.86 -0.99
CA ALA A 221 8.98 10.76 -0.46
C ALA A 221 9.35 11.31 0.93
N PRO A 222 8.92 12.54 1.25
CA PRO A 222 9.05 13.06 2.61
C PRO A 222 8.26 12.19 3.59
N LYS A 223 8.81 12.03 4.80
CA LYS A 223 8.17 11.22 5.85
C LYS A 223 6.96 11.88 6.52
N ARG A 224 6.71 13.15 6.22
CA ARG A 224 5.60 13.92 6.76
C ARG A 224 4.95 14.73 5.67
N LEU A 225 3.64 14.91 5.81
CA LEU A 225 2.86 15.78 4.95
C LEU A 225 3.33 17.22 5.11
N ARG A 226 3.25 17.96 4.00
CA ARG A 226 3.53 19.39 3.96
C ARG A 226 2.33 20.11 3.34
N PRO A 227 2.06 21.36 3.73
CA PRO A 227 1.05 22.18 3.06
C PRO A 227 1.28 22.27 1.54
N ALA A 228 0.23 22.51 0.76
CA ALA A 228 0.26 22.38 -0.71
C ALA A 228 1.24 23.36 -1.30
N ASP A 229 1.22 24.56 -0.72
CA ASP A 229 2.04 25.70 -1.12
C ASP A 229 3.54 25.47 -0.83
N ALA A 230 3.88 24.49 0.02
CA ALA A 230 5.24 24.09 0.36
C ALA A 230 5.71 22.82 -0.39
N ALA A 231 4.82 22.14 -1.11
CA ALA A 231 5.10 20.86 -1.78
C ALA A 231 5.77 21.03 -3.16
N PHE A 232 5.73 22.23 -3.75
CA PHE A 232 6.23 22.51 -5.11
C PHE A 232 7.65 23.09 -5.20
N GLN A 233 8.38 23.26 -4.09
CA GLN A 233 9.80 23.64 -4.14
C GLN A 233 10.67 22.39 -4.38
N HIS A 234 10.76 21.95 -5.63
CA HIS A 234 11.81 21.00 -6.03
C HIS A 234 13.19 21.69 -5.99
N PRO A 235 14.24 21.03 -5.46
CA PRO A 235 15.61 21.51 -5.53
C PRO A 235 16.28 21.37 -6.91
N MET A 236 15.54 21.11 -7.99
CA MET A 236 16.10 20.87 -9.33
C MET A 236 16.12 22.10 -10.24
N ASP A 237 15.60 23.25 -9.80
CA ASP A 237 15.61 24.50 -10.58
C ASP A 237 16.81 25.43 -10.30
N VAL A 238 17.85 24.96 -9.59
CA VAL A 238 19.12 25.70 -9.54
C VAL A 238 19.98 25.33 -10.76
N ILE A 239 19.49 25.68 -11.94
CA ILE A 239 20.39 25.89 -13.09
C ILE A 239 21.12 27.20 -12.80
N VAL A 240 22.32 27.08 -12.25
CA VAL A 240 23.30 28.16 -12.19
C VAL A 240 23.50 28.65 -13.62
N LYS A 241 22.97 29.83 -13.95
CA LYS A 241 23.37 30.53 -15.18
C LYS A 241 24.89 30.73 -15.11
N PRO A 242 25.66 30.36 -16.14
CA PRO A 242 27.06 30.76 -16.20
C PRO A 242 27.09 32.29 -16.21
N THR A 243 27.84 32.84 -15.28
CA THR A 243 28.14 34.27 -15.23
C THR A 243 29.15 34.54 -16.33
N ASP A 244 28.80 35.43 -17.26
CA ASP A 244 29.75 36.02 -18.20
C ASP A 244 30.79 36.88 -17.46
#